data_AF-A0A7W0UC58-F1
#
_entry.id   AF-A0A7W0UC58-F1
#
_cell.length_a   1.000
_cell.length_b   1.000
_cell.length_c   1.000
_cell.angle_alpha   90.00
_cell.angle_beta   90.00
_cell.angle_gamma   90.00
#
_symmetry.space_group_name_H-M   'P 1'
#
loop_
_entity.id
_entity.type
_entity.pdbx_description
1 polymer ?
#
loop_
_entity_poly.entity_id
_entity_poly.type
_entity_poly.pdbx_seq_one_letter_code
_entity_poly.pdbx_strand_id
1 'polypeptide(L)'
;MSLRGHPIHETVTLPDGRSVEVEVGVVSDDYIRDRSDTVGIEVRAGEEVLATLNTVLGPEQESEARALAREIAAGLESGELKPTAGSIEPLADQAP
;
A
#
# COMPACT_ATOMS: atom_id res chain seq x y z
N MET A 1 14.20 4.74 -11.12
CA MET A 1 13.13 3.76 -11.40
C MET A 1 11.83 4.37 -10.89
N SER A 2 10.68 3.91 -11.36
CA SER A 2 9.36 4.46 -11.01
C SER A 2 8.45 3.33 -10.52
N LEU A 3 7.44 3.66 -9.73
CA LEU A 3 6.40 2.73 -9.29
C LEU A 3 5.55 2.16 -10.45
N ARG A 4 5.65 2.73 -11.66
CA ARG A 4 5.05 2.13 -12.86
C ARG A 4 5.72 0.80 -13.19
N GLY A 5 4.93 -0.28 -13.09
CA GLY A 5 5.39 -1.64 -13.37
C GLY A 5 6.40 -2.18 -12.35
N HIS A 6 6.69 -1.42 -11.28
CA HIS A 6 7.58 -1.81 -10.20
C HIS A 6 6.98 -1.39 -8.84
N PRO A 7 5.81 -1.93 -8.47
CA PRO A 7 5.24 -1.69 -7.16
C PRO A 7 6.17 -2.18 -6.04
N ILE A 8 6.05 -1.57 -4.87
CA ILE A 8 6.71 -2.03 -3.65
C ILE A 8 5.80 -3.02 -2.94
N HIS A 9 6.35 -4.16 -2.54
CA HIS A 9 5.64 -5.15 -1.72
C HIS A 9 6.33 -5.32 -0.38
N GLU A 10 5.55 -5.38 0.69
CA GLU A 10 5.99 -5.80 2.02
C GLU A 10 5.02 -6.88 2.53
N THR A 11 5.55 -8.00 3.01
CA THR A 11 4.75 -9.07 3.61
C THR A 11 4.92 -9.03 5.12
N VAL A 12 3.81 -9.06 5.85
CA VAL A 12 3.80 -8.98 7.32
C VAL A 12 2.88 -10.04 7.92
N THR A 13 3.24 -10.52 9.12
CA THR A 13 2.37 -11.38 9.93
C THR A 13 1.67 -10.53 10.98
N LEU A 14 0.34 -10.53 10.96
CA LEU A 14 -0.48 -9.84 11.95
C LEU A 14 -0.37 -10.51 13.33
N PRO A 15 -0.72 -9.81 14.42
CA PRO A 15 -0.75 -10.40 15.76
C PRO A 15 -1.66 -11.63 15.92
N ASP A 16 -2.66 -11.79 15.04
CA ASP A 16 -3.54 -12.95 15.00
C ASP A 16 -2.96 -14.15 14.21
N GLY A 17 -1.75 -14.01 13.68
CA GLY A 17 -1.03 -15.02 12.92
C GLY A 17 -1.36 -15.05 11.42
N ARG A 18 -2.31 -14.23 10.94
CA ARG A 18 -2.56 -14.12 9.50
C ARG A 18 -1.42 -13.40 8.81
N SER A 19 -1.03 -13.85 7.62
CA SER A 19 -0.09 -13.13 6.76
C SER A 19 -0.86 -12.20 5.82
N VAL A 20 -0.39 -10.97 5.69
CA VAL A 20 -0.92 -9.99 4.74
C VAL A 20 0.20 -9.41 3.89
N GLU A 21 -0.13 -9.08 2.65
CA GLU A 21 0.72 -8.35 1.72
C GLU A 21 0.26 -6.90 1.64
N VAL A 22 1.21 -5.97 1.72
CA VAL A 22 1.02 -4.55 1.47
C VAL A 22 1.71 -4.22 0.14
N GLU A 23 0.92 -3.79 -0.84
CA GLU A 23 1.41 -3.28 -2.12
C GLU A 23 1.30 -1.75 -2.14
N VAL A 24 2.35 -1.05 -2.58
CA VAL A 24 2.32 0.39 -2.89
C VAL A 24 2.80 0.58 -4.31
N GLY A 25 1.91 1.04 -5.19
CA GLY A 25 2.18 1.07 -6.63
C GLY A 25 1.22 1.94 -7.40
N VAL A 26 1.53 2.19 -8.67
CA VAL A 26 0.58 2.88 -9.56
C VAL A 26 -0.62 1.97 -9.79
N VAL A 27 -1.82 2.47 -9.49
CA VAL A 27 -3.07 1.74 -9.72
C VAL A 27 -3.19 1.44 -11.22
N SER A 28 -3.21 0.15 -11.56
CA SER A 28 -3.36 -0.34 -12.93
C SER A 28 -4.79 -0.80 -13.15
N ASP A 29 -5.52 -0.12 -14.04
CA ASP A 29 -6.84 -0.54 -14.51
C ASP A 29 -6.80 -0.69 -16.04
N ASP A 30 -6.92 -1.93 -16.51
CA ASP A 30 -6.85 -2.29 -17.93
C ASP A 30 -8.03 -1.73 -18.76
N TYR A 31 -9.10 -1.26 -18.13
CA TYR A 31 -10.25 -0.65 -18.81
C TYR A 31 -10.08 0.86 -19.03
N ILE A 32 -9.20 1.53 -18.29
CA ILE A 32 -8.94 2.96 -18.46
C ILE A 32 -7.79 3.13 -19.46
N ARG A 33 -8.12 3.67 -20.65
CA ARG A 33 -7.15 3.88 -21.74
C ARG A 33 -6.06 4.89 -21.39
N ASP A 34 -6.33 5.76 -20.42
CA ASP A 34 -5.37 6.71 -19.87
C ASP A 34 -4.61 6.07 -18.70
N ARG A 35 -3.28 6.06 -18.78
CA ARG A 35 -2.44 5.59 -17.67
C ARG A 35 -2.65 6.52 -16.48
N SER A 36 -3.17 5.99 -15.38
CA SER A 36 -3.23 6.72 -14.12
C SER A 36 -1.82 6.98 -13.57
N ASP A 37 -1.64 8.15 -12.96
CA ASP A 37 -0.46 8.49 -12.15
C ASP A 37 -0.75 8.28 -10.66
N THR A 38 -1.97 7.84 -10.32
CA THR A 38 -2.37 7.59 -8.95
C THR A 38 -1.59 6.42 -8.37
N VAL A 39 -0.87 6.70 -7.29
CA VAL A 39 -0.24 5.68 -6.45
C VAL A 39 -1.24 5.26 -5.38
N GLY A 40 -1.54 3.97 -5.33
CA GLY A 40 -2.41 3.36 -4.35
C GLY A 40 -1.67 2.46 -3.37
N ILE A 41 -2.34 2.16 -2.27
CA ILE A 41 -2.01 1.09 -1.34
C ILE A 41 -3.07 0.01 -1.49
N GLU A 42 -2.64 -1.25 -1.51
CA GLU A 42 -3.52 -2.39 -1.38
C GLU A 42 -3.02 -3.31 -0.27
N VAL A 43 -3.92 -3.75 0.60
CA VAL A 43 -3.63 -4.74 1.65
C VAL A 43 -4.44 -5.98 1.38
N ARG A 44 -3.76 -7.13 1.25
CA ARG A 44 -4.38 -8.41 0.91
C ARG A 44 -4.05 -9.50 1.92
N ALA A 45 -5.02 -10.37 2.21
CA ALA A 45 -4.81 -11.66 2.86
C ALA A 45 -5.07 -12.78 1.84
N GLY A 46 -4.00 -13.24 1.18
CA GLY A 46 -4.15 -14.13 0.02
C GLY A 46 -4.90 -13.43 -1.12
N GLU A 47 -6.06 -13.96 -1.52
CA GLU A 47 -6.90 -13.37 -2.58
C GLU A 47 -7.88 -12.31 -2.05
N GLU A 48 -8.03 -12.18 -0.73
CA GLU A 48 -8.97 -11.22 -0.13
C GLU A 48 -8.34 -9.84 0.01
N VAL A 49 -8.94 -8.83 -0.63
CA VAL A 49 -8.58 -7.42 -0.43
C VAL A 49 -9.20 -6.92 0.86
N LEU A 50 -8.37 -6.53 1.82
CA LEU A 50 -8.78 -6.00 3.12
C LEU A 50 -8.88 -4.47 3.13
N ALA A 51 -8.03 -3.80 2.34
CA ALA A 51 -8.04 -2.35 2.18
C ALA A 51 -7.48 -1.94 0.81
N THR A 52 -8.05 -0.88 0.24
CA THR A 52 -7.52 -0.20 -0.95
C THR A 52 -7.67 1.29 -0.75
N LEU A 53 -6.60 2.04 -1.00
CA LEU A 53 -6.49 3.48 -0.72
C LEU A 53 -5.69 4.15 -1.83
N ASN A 54 -5.93 5.43 -2.06
CA ASN A 54 -5.01 6.25 -2.81
C ASN A 54 -4.06 6.95 -1.84
N THR A 55 -2.87 7.29 -2.31
CA THR A 55 -1.90 8.09 -1.57
C THR A 55 -1.71 9.45 -2.25
N VAL A 56 -1.08 10.38 -1.55
CA VAL A 56 -0.65 11.65 -2.13
C VAL A 56 0.63 11.55 -2.99
N LEU A 57 1.26 10.36 -3.05
CA LEU A 57 2.51 10.15 -3.77
C LEU A 57 2.32 10.14 -5.29
N GLY A 58 3.36 10.62 -5.97
CA GLY A 58 3.53 10.47 -7.41
C GLY A 58 4.31 9.20 -7.81
N PRO A 59 4.23 8.77 -9.09
CA PRO A 59 4.87 7.54 -9.57
C PRO A 59 6.40 7.49 -9.44
N GLU A 60 7.07 8.64 -9.33
CA GLU A 60 8.53 8.73 -9.24
C GLU A 60 9.05 8.71 -7.79
N GLN A 61 8.16 8.73 -6.78
CA GLN A 61 8.50 8.79 -5.36
C GLN A 61 8.73 7.40 -4.75
N GLU A 62 9.68 6.65 -5.30
CA GLU A 62 9.94 5.27 -4.88
C GLU A 62 10.43 5.16 -3.43
N SER A 63 11.24 6.13 -2.97
CA SER A 63 11.83 6.07 -1.63
C SER A 63 10.77 6.29 -0.56
N GLU A 64 9.88 7.26 -0.80
CA GLU A 64 8.74 7.59 0.05
C GLU A 64 7.71 6.46 0.04
N ALA A 65 7.41 5.87 -1.12
CA ALA A 65 6.54 4.70 -1.20
C ALA A 65 7.10 3.50 -0.43
N ARG A 66 8.43 3.29 -0.48
CA ARG A 66 9.09 2.24 0.30
C ARG A 66 9.07 2.52 1.80
N ALA A 67 9.24 3.78 2.21
CA ALA A 67 9.12 4.18 3.61
C ALA A 67 7.68 3.97 4.11
N LEU A 68 6.69 4.38 3.33
CA LEU A 68 5.27 4.20 3.60
C LEU A 68 4.91 2.70 3.74
N ALA A 69 5.34 1.86 2.80
CA ALA A 69 5.10 0.42 2.85
C ALA A 69 5.66 -0.21 4.15
N ARG A 70 6.86 0.20 4.56
CA ARG A 70 7.50 -0.28 5.81
C ARG A 70 6.78 0.21 7.06
N GLU A 71 6.34 1.46 7.06
CA GLU A 71 5.61 2.03 8.19
C GLU A 71 4.26 1.32 8.38
N ILE A 72 3.53 1.11 7.29
CA ILE A 72 2.28 0.33 7.30
C ILE A 72 2.56 -1.09 7.78
N ALA A 73 3.57 -1.77 7.23
CA ALA A 73 3.93 -3.13 7.64
C ALA A 73 4.26 -3.19 9.14
N ALA A 74 5.08 -2.27 9.66
CA ALA A 74 5.43 -2.23 11.07
C ALA A 74 4.20 -2.00 11.97
N GLY A 75 3.30 -1.10 11.59
CA GLY A 75 2.07 -0.84 12.33
C GLY A 75 1.09 -2.02 12.30
N LEU A 76 1.02 -2.75 11.19
CA LEU A 76 0.23 -3.97 11.06
C LEU A 76 0.82 -5.12 11.88
N GLU A 77 2.15 -5.28 11.88
CA GLU A 77 2.87 -6.30 12.65
C GLU A 77 2.66 -6.10 14.15
N SER A 78 2.76 -4.87 14.63
CA SER A 78 2.60 -4.52 16.04
C SER A 78 1.13 -4.59 16.50
N GLY A 79 0.18 -4.50 15.56
CA GLY A 79 -1.26 -4.40 15.85
C GLY A 79 -1.73 -2.99 16.19
N GLU A 80 -0.87 -1.98 16.09
CA GLU A 80 -1.25 -0.57 16.21
C GLU A 80 -2.17 -0.14 15.07
N LEU A 81 -1.93 -0.67 13.87
CA LEU A 81 -2.81 -0.54 12.72
C LEU A 81 -3.66 -1.80 12.56
N LYS A 82 -4.95 -1.60 12.26
CA LYS A 82 -5.79 -2.66 11.72
C LYS A 82 -5.59 -2.71 10.20
N PRO A 83 -5.75 -3.89 9.56
CA PRO A 83 -5.70 -4.03 8.11
C PRO A 83 -6.99 -3.51 7.48
N THR A 84 -7.29 -2.23 7.68
CA THR A 84 -8.50 -1.56 7.20
C THR A 84 -8.14 -0.19 6.64
N ALA A 85 -8.95 0.27 5.68
CA ALA A 85 -8.79 1.57 5.05
C ALA A 85 -8.61 2.71 6.06
N GLY A 86 -9.56 2.86 6.99
CA GLY A 86 -9.56 3.98 7.94
C GLY A 86 -8.42 3.95 8.97
N SER A 87 -7.77 2.80 9.20
CA SER A 87 -6.57 2.75 10.04
C SER A 87 -5.33 3.22 9.28
N ILE A 88 -5.27 2.97 7.97
CA ILE A 88 -4.09 3.23 7.13
C ILE A 88 -4.16 4.60 6.43
N GLU A 89 -5.37 5.12 6.18
CA GLU A 89 -5.65 6.42 5.54
C GLU A 89 -4.79 7.58 6.08
N PRO A 90 -4.60 7.75 7.41
CA PRO A 90 -3.78 8.86 7.92
C PRO A 90 -2.33 8.84 7.40
N LEU A 91 -1.75 7.66 7.14
CA LEU A 91 -0.41 7.52 6.58
C LEU A 91 -0.41 7.78 5.07
N ALA A 92 -1.45 7.32 4.38
CA ALA A 92 -1.61 7.51 2.94
C ALA A 92 -1.78 9.00 2.55
N ASP A 93 -2.46 9.78 3.40
CA ASP A 93 -2.74 11.20 3.21
C ASP A 93 -1.55 12.12 3.53
N GLN A 94 -0.67 11.68 4.43
CA GLN A 94 0.48 12.47 4.85
C GLN A 94 1.67 12.22 3.94
N ALA A 95 1.97 10.93 3.70
CA ALA A 95 3.18 10.41 3.08
C ALA A 95 4.52 10.99 3.64
N PRO A 96 5.51 10.13 3.91
CA PRO A 96 6.76 10.55 4.58
C PRO A 96 7.64 11.50 3.75
#